data_AF-A0A1F1L091-F1
#
_entry.id   AF-A0A1F1L091-F1
#
_cell.length_a   1.000
_cell.length_b   1.000
_cell.length_c   1.000
_cell.angle_alpha   90.00
_cell.angle_beta   90.00
_cell.angle_gamma   90.00
#
_symmetry.space_group_name_H-M   'P 1'
#
loop_
_entity.id
_entity.type
_entity.pdbx_description
1 polymer ?
#
loop_
_entity_poly.entity_id
_entity_poly.type
_entity_poly.pdbx_seq_one_letter_code
_entity_poly.pdbx_strand_id
1 'polypeptide(L)'
;MYIISACLCGVNCKYSGKNNMNEKCMKLFQEGKAILVCPEQLGGLSTPRNPTELDSIAKEVVEGEGKAIDKEGNDVTKQFLDGAYETLRIAKNAGISKAILKEGSPSCGCNFIYDGTFLGNKIEGKGITAYVLEQEGIDVISDEDLEESNRKLVYLNGYDREKAKKIKLFKEENDEESDYFDLTENLEDMSDLPESVETNVKRLMISLAKDLMGFEENDEIAEATGLSIDEVEDIIKKM
;
A
#
# COMPACT_ATOMS: atom_id res chain seq x y z
N MET A 1 11.59 -7.97 -4.17
CA MET A 1 10.81 -7.08 -3.28
C MET A 1 9.44 -6.90 -3.91
N TYR A 2 8.40 -6.68 -3.11
CA TYR A 2 7.00 -6.58 -3.53
C TYR A 2 6.43 -5.21 -3.12
N ILE A 3 5.51 -4.67 -3.90
CA ILE A 3 4.55 -3.70 -3.40
C ILE A 3 3.41 -4.50 -2.74
N ILE A 4 3.00 -4.15 -1.53
CA ILE A 4 1.88 -4.82 -0.86
C ILE A 4 0.86 -3.79 -0.39
N SER A 5 -0.44 -4.06 -0.62
CA SER A 5 -1.51 -3.24 0.00
C SER A 5 -1.33 -3.22 1.51
N ALA A 6 -1.12 -2.03 2.09
CA ALA A 6 -0.78 -1.84 3.50
C ALA A 6 -1.81 -2.50 4.46
N CYS A 7 -3.09 -2.51 4.09
CA CYS A 7 -4.12 -3.18 4.89
C CYS A 7 -3.90 -4.69 5.04
N LEU A 8 -3.19 -5.34 4.11
CA LEU A 8 -2.83 -6.76 4.19
C LEU A 8 -1.73 -7.02 5.23
N CYS A 9 -1.01 -6.00 5.66
CA CYS A 9 0.03 -6.11 6.67
C CYS A 9 -0.40 -5.55 8.03
N GLY A 10 -1.71 -5.31 8.25
CA GLY A 10 -2.24 -4.88 9.55
C GLY A 10 -2.45 -3.36 9.70
N VAL A 11 -2.09 -2.56 8.70
CA VAL A 11 -2.26 -1.10 8.74
C VAL A 11 -3.74 -0.75 8.60
N ASN A 12 -4.28 0.07 9.50
CA ASN A 12 -5.71 0.38 9.61
C ASN A 12 -6.20 1.39 8.56
N CYS A 13 -5.67 1.32 7.34
CA CYS A 13 -5.90 2.26 6.25
C CYS A 13 -7.14 1.96 5.38
N LYS A 14 -7.95 0.94 5.71
CA LYS A 14 -9.21 0.64 5.00
C LYS A 14 -10.20 1.79 5.18
N TYR A 15 -11.14 1.94 4.26
CA TYR A 15 -12.22 2.94 4.37
C TYR A 15 -12.93 2.93 5.73
N SER A 16 -13.08 1.76 6.35
CA SER A 16 -13.72 1.59 7.66
C SER A 16 -12.82 1.91 8.88
N GLY A 17 -11.57 2.37 8.67
CA GLY A 17 -10.58 2.56 9.74
C GLY A 17 -10.06 1.26 10.35
N LYS A 18 -10.04 0.17 9.57
CA LYS A 18 -9.55 -1.16 9.98
C LYS A 18 -8.55 -1.69 8.96
N ASN A 19 -8.12 -2.94 9.10
CA ASN A 19 -7.24 -3.61 8.16
C ASN A 19 -7.86 -4.90 7.60
N ASN A 20 -7.14 -5.57 6.71
CA ASN A 20 -7.48 -6.88 6.14
C ASN A 20 -6.25 -7.81 6.26
N MET A 21 -5.64 -7.89 7.45
CA MET A 21 -4.37 -8.57 7.66
C MET A 21 -4.34 -9.98 7.05
N ASN A 22 -3.26 -10.26 6.32
CA ASN A 22 -2.95 -11.55 5.72
C ASN A 22 -1.55 -11.98 6.18
N GLU A 23 -1.45 -13.13 6.84
CA GLU A 23 -0.21 -13.60 7.47
C GLU A 23 0.95 -13.77 6.49
N LYS A 24 0.67 -14.16 5.24
CA LYS A 24 1.71 -14.34 4.21
C LYS A 24 2.29 -12.99 3.78
N CYS A 25 1.43 -11.99 3.64
CA CYS A 25 1.83 -10.62 3.33
C CYS A 25 2.66 -10.01 4.48
N MET A 26 2.19 -10.17 5.71
CA MET A 26 2.90 -9.72 6.91
C MET A 26 4.28 -10.36 7.01
N LYS A 27 4.39 -11.67 6.74
CA LYS A 27 5.68 -12.36 6.73
C LYS A 27 6.65 -11.81 5.68
N LEU A 28 6.18 -11.53 4.46
CA LEU A 28 7.02 -10.91 3.42
C LEU A 28 7.53 -9.53 3.86
N PHE A 29 6.68 -8.75 4.53
CA PHE A 29 7.07 -7.45 5.06
C PHE A 29 8.14 -7.58 6.16
N GLN A 30 7.92 -8.44 7.16
CA GLN A 30 8.89 -8.69 8.24
C GLN A 30 10.23 -9.25 7.74
N GLU A 31 10.24 -9.97 6.63
CA GLU A 31 11.47 -10.44 5.97
C GLU A 31 12.19 -9.35 5.15
N GLY A 32 11.73 -8.09 5.18
CA GLY A 32 12.29 -6.98 4.40
C GLY A 32 12.06 -7.12 2.90
N LYS A 33 11.01 -7.86 2.49
CA LYS A 33 10.72 -8.15 1.08
C LYS A 33 9.55 -7.33 0.52
N ALA A 34 9.00 -6.38 1.27
CA ALA A 34 7.86 -5.60 0.84
C ALA A 34 7.97 -4.11 1.19
N ILE A 35 7.46 -3.27 0.31
CA ILE A 35 7.09 -1.88 0.57
C ILE A 35 5.57 -1.82 0.66
N LEU A 36 5.06 -1.19 1.73
CA LEU A 36 3.62 -1.09 1.98
C LEU A 36 3.06 0.19 1.36
N VAL A 37 1.93 0.06 0.67
CA VAL A 37 1.24 1.20 0.05
C VAL A 37 -0.26 1.14 0.29
N CYS A 38 -0.89 2.30 0.48
CA CYS A 38 -2.34 2.45 0.38
C CYS A 38 -2.63 3.48 -0.72
N PRO A 39 -3.02 3.06 -1.93
CA PRO A 39 -3.23 4.00 -3.04
C PRO A 39 -4.22 5.11 -2.68
N GLU A 40 -5.29 4.77 -1.96
CA GLU A 40 -6.32 5.74 -1.55
C GLU A 40 -5.75 6.82 -0.60
N GLN A 41 -4.88 6.47 0.35
CA GLN A 41 -4.23 7.45 1.22
C GLN A 41 -3.12 8.23 0.49
N LEU A 42 -2.35 7.56 -0.38
CA LEU A 42 -1.36 8.21 -1.25
C LEU A 42 -2.02 9.23 -2.20
N GLY A 43 -3.26 8.96 -2.59
CA GLY A 43 -4.15 9.86 -3.33
C GLY A 43 -4.78 10.97 -2.50
N GLY A 44 -4.63 10.92 -1.18
CA GLY A 44 -5.08 11.97 -0.26
C GLY A 44 -6.43 11.74 0.40
N LEU A 45 -7.03 10.55 0.29
CA LEU A 45 -8.22 10.22 1.05
C LEU A 45 -7.89 9.95 2.53
N SER A 46 -8.81 10.34 3.41
CA SER A 46 -8.69 10.13 4.86
C SER A 46 -8.91 8.68 5.26
N THR A 47 -8.68 8.39 6.54
CA THR A 47 -9.04 7.11 7.16
C THR A 47 -9.68 7.41 8.52
N PRO A 48 -10.97 7.09 8.75
CA PRO A 48 -11.90 6.45 7.82
C PRO A 48 -12.34 7.38 6.66
N ARG A 49 -13.03 6.79 5.68
CA ARG A 49 -13.62 7.47 4.51
C ARG A 49 -14.85 6.71 4.02
N ASN A 50 -15.65 7.34 3.17
CA ASN A 50 -16.81 6.71 2.57
C ASN A 50 -16.40 5.52 1.69
N PRO A 51 -17.19 4.42 1.66
CA PRO A 51 -17.03 3.36 0.66
C PRO A 51 -17.11 3.97 -0.73
N THR A 52 -16.25 3.52 -1.64
CA THR A 52 -16.20 3.95 -3.03
C THR A 52 -16.38 2.75 -3.94
N GLU A 53 -17.10 2.92 -5.03
CA GLU A 53 -17.20 1.94 -6.12
C GLU A 53 -16.91 2.65 -7.45
N LEU A 54 -16.47 1.89 -8.46
CA LEU A 54 -16.30 2.43 -9.80
C LEU A 54 -17.64 2.34 -10.53
N ASP A 55 -18.04 3.40 -11.24
CA ASP A 55 -19.26 3.38 -12.06
C ASP A 55 -19.06 2.67 -13.42
N SER A 56 -17.84 2.20 -13.66
CA SER A 56 -17.29 1.70 -14.91
C SER A 56 -16.05 0.84 -14.63
N ILE A 57 -15.48 0.20 -15.65
CA ILE A 57 -14.23 -0.54 -15.49
C ILE A 57 -13.02 0.41 -15.35
N ALA A 58 -11.96 -0.01 -14.64
CA ALA A 58 -10.79 0.84 -14.38
C ALA A 58 -10.17 1.47 -15.63
N LYS A 59 -10.21 0.79 -16.78
CA LYS A 59 -9.74 1.34 -18.06
C LYS A 59 -10.47 2.64 -18.41
N GLU A 60 -11.80 2.64 -18.36
CA GLU A 60 -12.63 3.80 -18.70
C GLU A 60 -12.39 4.95 -17.71
N VAL A 61 -12.20 4.64 -16.42
CA VAL A 61 -11.82 5.66 -15.42
C VAL A 61 -10.47 6.30 -15.74
N VAL A 62 -9.46 5.51 -16.11
CA VAL A 62 -8.12 6.01 -16.48
C VAL A 62 -8.14 6.82 -17.78
N GLU A 63 -9.02 6.46 -18.72
CA GLU A 63 -9.22 7.18 -19.99
C GLU A 63 -10.12 8.43 -19.83
N GLY A 64 -10.69 8.66 -18.64
CA GLY A 64 -11.53 9.82 -18.33
C GLY A 64 -13.00 9.67 -18.76
N GLU A 65 -13.42 8.46 -19.11
CA GLU A 65 -14.79 8.10 -19.50
C GLU A 65 -15.61 7.55 -18.32
N GLY A 66 -14.94 7.25 -17.21
CA GLY A 66 -15.50 6.66 -15.99
C GLY A 66 -15.11 7.41 -14.71
N LYS A 67 -15.70 7.02 -13.57
CA LYS A 67 -15.48 7.65 -12.26
C LYS A 67 -15.39 6.66 -11.11
N ALA A 68 -14.65 7.07 -10.08
CA ALA A 68 -14.75 6.50 -8.74
C ALA A 68 -15.68 7.40 -7.90
N ILE A 69 -16.82 6.85 -7.51
CA ILE A 69 -17.87 7.58 -6.79
C ILE A 69 -17.97 7.00 -5.38
N ASP A 70 -18.01 7.87 -4.37
CA ASP A 70 -18.26 7.43 -3.01
C ASP A 70 -19.77 7.22 -2.76
N LYS A 71 -20.12 6.54 -1.66
CA LYS A 71 -21.51 6.22 -1.34
C LYS A 71 -22.41 7.45 -1.12
N GLU A 72 -21.84 8.61 -0.86
CA GLU A 72 -22.56 9.89 -0.73
C GLU A 72 -22.71 10.61 -2.07
N GLY A 73 -22.17 10.06 -3.16
CA GLY A 73 -22.23 10.61 -4.51
C GLY A 73 -21.10 11.57 -4.85
N ASN A 74 -20.05 11.66 -4.02
CA ASN A 74 -18.90 12.50 -4.30
C ASN A 74 -17.98 11.82 -5.33
N ASP A 75 -17.48 12.61 -6.27
CA ASP A 75 -16.47 12.17 -7.23
C ASP A 75 -15.08 12.23 -6.60
N VAL A 76 -14.49 11.06 -6.36
CA VAL A 76 -13.16 10.88 -5.76
C VAL A 76 -12.15 10.32 -6.77
N THR A 77 -12.48 10.40 -8.06
CA THR A 77 -11.67 9.84 -9.17
C THR A 77 -10.24 10.34 -9.16
N LYS A 78 -10.05 11.65 -8.90
CA LYS A 78 -8.71 12.26 -8.88
C LYS A 78 -7.81 11.60 -7.84
N GLN A 79 -8.30 11.40 -6.63
CA GLN A 79 -7.52 10.80 -5.54
C GLN A 79 -7.15 9.36 -5.88
N PHE A 80 -8.07 8.60 -6.47
CA PHE A 80 -7.79 7.23 -6.90
C PHE A 80 -6.72 7.16 -8.00
N LEU A 81 -6.79 8.04 -9.00
CA LEU A 81 -5.79 8.13 -10.07
C LEU A 81 -4.42 8.58 -9.54
N ASP A 82 -4.39 9.65 -8.73
CA ASP A 82 -3.16 10.15 -8.11
C ASP A 82 -2.48 9.04 -7.29
N GLY A 83 -3.26 8.32 -6.48
CA GLY A 83 -2.78 7.20 -5.68
C GLY A 83 -2.24 6.03 -6.50
N ALA A 84 -2.88 5.72 -7.63
CA ALA A 84 -2.44 4.66 -8.54
C ALA A 84 -1.11 5.01 -9.21
N TYR A 85 -0.96 6.22 -9.75
CA TYR A 85 0.28 6.66 -10.37
C TYR A 85 1.40 6.86 -9.35
N GLU A 86 1.07 7.27 -8.13
CA GLU A 86 2.04 7.35 -7.05
C GLU A 86 2.59 5.97 -6.68
N THR A 87 1.69 4.99 -6.55
CA THR A 87 2.08 3.59 -6.30
C THR A 87 2.98 3.06 -7.42
N LEU A 88 2.66 3.35 -8.68
CA LEU A 88 3.49 2.99 -9.83
C LEU A 88 4.88 3.62 -9.74
N ARG A 89 4.96 4.89 -9.37
CA ARG A 89 6.23 5.60 -9.25
C ARG A 89 7.10 5.01 -8.15
N ILE A 90 6.53 4.73 -6.98
CA ILE A 90 7.22 4.02 -5.88
C ILE A 90 7.76 2.68 -6.39
N ALA A 91 6.94 1.90 -7.10
CA ALA A 91 7.36 0.61 -7.66
C ALA A 91 8.53 0.76 -8.64
N LYS A 92 8.45 1.72 -9.57
CA LYS A 92 9.51 1.98 -10.57
C LYS A 92 10.81 2.45 -9.91
N ASN A 93 10.74 3.40 -8.99
CA ASN A 93 11.92 3.93 -8.29
C ASN A 93 12.62 2.84 -7.47
N ALA A 94 11.84 1.96 -6.82
CA ALA A 94 12.37 0.83 -6.07
C ALA A 94 12.76 -0.38 -6.95
N GLY A 95 12.59 -0.31 -8.27
CA GLY A 95 12.87 -1.42 -9.19
C GLY A 95 12.00 -2.68 -8.94
N ILE A 96 10.78 -2.49 -8.42
CA ILE A 96 9.84 -3.57 -8.08
C ILE A 96 8.94 -3.89 -9.28
N SER A 97 8.88 -5.17 -9.64
CA SER A 97 8.06 -5.67 -10.75
C SER A 97 6.89 -6.57 -10.31
N LYS A 98 6.60 -6.65 -9.01
CA LYS A 98 5.52 -7.47 -8.46
C LYS A 98 4.73 -6.73 -7.39
N ALA A 99 3.41 -6.86 -7.42
CA ALA A 99 2.51 -6.29 -6.43
C ALA A 99 1.54 -7.35 -5.89
N ILE A 100 1.32 -7.36 -4.58
CA ILE A 100 0.29 -8.17 -3.91
C ILE A 100 -0.77 -7.21 -3.40
N LEU A 101 -1.97 -7.28 -3.98
CA LEU A 101 -3.02 -6.29 -3.76
C LEU A 101 -4.28 -6.91 -3.18
N LYS A 102 -5.03 -6.13 -2.41
CA LYS A 102 -6.29 -6.57 -1.80
C LYS A 102 -7.42 -6.71 -2.83
N GLU A 103 -7.94 -7.92 -3.00
CA GLU A 103 -9.07 -8.24 -3.87
C GLU A 103 -10.34 -7.47 -3.52
N GLY A 104 -11.15 -7.14 -4.54
CA GLY A 104 -12.45 -6.50 -4.38
C GLY A 104 -12.41 -4.98 -4.16
N SER A 105 -11.24 -4.39 -3.96
CA SER A 105 -11.09 -2.94 -3.76
C SER A 105 -11.22 -2.17 -5.09
N PRO A 106 -11.87 -0.99 -5.11
CA PRO A 106 -11.86 -0.09 -6.27
C PRO A 106 -10.46 0.39 -6.70
N SER A 107 -9.47 0.35 -5.79
CA SER A 107 -8.05 0.60 -6.13
C SER A 107 -7.29 -0.69 -6.40
N CYS A 108 -7.40 -1.66 -5.49
CA CYS A 108 -6.48 -2.79 -5.38
C CYS A 108 -7.03 -4.11 -5.95
N GLY A 109 -8.33 -4.19 -6.28
CA GLY A 109 -8.96 -5.40 -6.79
C GLY A 109 -8.26 -5.93 -8.04
N CYS A 110 -7.97 -7.23 -8.07
CA CYS A 110 -7.14 -7.83 -9.12
C CYS A 110 -7.97 -8.57 -10.16
N ASN A 111 -9.05 -9.21 -9.70
CA ASN A 111 -9.93 -10.04 -10.50
C ASN A 111 -11.38 -9.55 -10.46
N PHE A 112 -11.81 -9.02 -9.31
CA PHE A 112 -13.17 -8.54 -9.13
C PHE A 112 -13.21 -7.18 -8.44
N ILE A 113 -14.21 -6.37 -8.81
CA ILE A 113 -14.58 -5.12 -8.14
C ILE A 113 -16.09 -5.10 -7.89
N TYR A 114 -16.57 -4.18 -7.06
CA TYR A 114 -18.00 -3.95 -6.91
C TYR A 114 -18.59 -3.30 -8.16
N ASP A 115 -19.90 -3.49 -8.39
CA ASP A 115 -20.59 -3.13 -9.64
C ASP A 115 -21.05 -1.66 -9.75
N GLY A 116 -20.72 -0.82 -8.76
CA GLY A 116 -21.09 0.60 -8.74
C GLY A 116 -22.49 0.87 -8.16
N THR A 117 -23.23 -0.18 -7.81
CA THR A 117 -24.61 -0.03 -7.28
C THR A 117 -24.67 0.11 -5.76
N PHE A 118 -23.56 -0.12 -5.05
CA PHE A 118 -23.51 -0.19 -3.58
C PHE A 118 -24.43 -1.25 -2.95
N LEU A 119 -24.86 -2.24 -3.74
CA LEU A 119 -25.66 -3.39 -3.27
C LEU A 119 -24.80 -4.59 -2.86
N GLY A 120 -23.47 -4.48 -3.01
CA GLY A 120 -22.52 -5.53 -2.64
C GLY A 120 -22.30 -6.60 -3.70
N ASN A 121 -22.83 -6.41 -4.91
CA ASN A 121 -22.54 -7.29 -6.05
C ASN A 121 -21.11 -7.05 -6.53
N LYS A 122 -20.46 -8.10 -7.02
CA LYS A 122 -19.14 -8.03 -7.65
C LYS A 122 -19.22 -8.40 -9.13
N ILE A 123 -18.41 -7.74 -9.93
CA ILE A 123 -18.22 -7.99 -11.36
C ILE A 123 -16.74 -8.29 -11.64
N GLU A 124 -16.48 -9.01 -12.72
CA GLU A 124 -15.11 -9.21 -13.21
C GLU A 124 -14.52 -7.86 -13.62
N GLY A 125 -13.34 -7.54 -13.11
CA GLY A 125 -12.71 -6.24 -13.31
C GLY A 125 -11.57 -5.98 -12.35
N LYS A 126 -10.77 -4.96 -12.66
CA LYS A 126 -9.63 -4.52 -11.84
C LYS A 126 -9.95 -3.20 -11.16
N GLY A 127 -9.37 -3.00 -9.99
CA GLY A 127 -9.25 -1.68 -9.40
C GLY A 127 -8.25 -0.81 -10.17
N ILE A 128 -8.32 0.50 -9.98
CA ILE A 128 -7.55 1.49 -10.75
C ILE A 128 -6.05 1.28 -10.60
N THR A 129 -5.55 1.06 -9.38
CA THR A 129 -4.12 0.80 -9.15
C THR A 129 -3.68 -0.53 -9.75
N ALA A 130 -4.46 -1.60 -9.55
CA ALA A 130 -4.14 -2.90 -10.14
C ALA A 130 -4.03 -2.81 -11.68
N TYR A 131 -4.98 -2.11 -12.32
CA TYR A 131 -4.96 -1.87 -13.75
C TYR A 131 -3.71 -1.09 -14.19
N VAL A 132 -3.43 0.07 -13.56
CA VAL A 132 -2.27 0.92 -13.91
C VAL A 132 -0.94 0.18 -13.77
N LEU A 133 -0.74 -0.57 -12.68
CA LEU A 133 0.49 -1.33 -12.47
C LEU A 133 0.66 -2.42 -13.55
N GLU A 134 -0.40 -3.15 -13.87
CA GLU A 134 -0.36 -4.23 -14.86
C GLU A 134 -0.06 -3.71 -16.27
N GLN A 135 -0.65 -2.57 -16.67
CA GLN A 135 -0.35 -1.93 -17.96
C GLN A 135 1.12 -1.53 -18.09
N GLU A 136 1.79 -1.27 -16.97
CA GLU A 136 3.19 -0.87 -16.89
C GLU A 136 4.14 -2.05 -16.65
N GLY A 137 3.64 -3.29 -16.78
CA GLY A 137 4.44 -4.51 -16.73
C GLY A 137 4.75 -5.02 -15.31
N ILE A 138 4.04 -4.55 -14.30
CA ILE A 138 4.11 -5.09 -12.94
C ILE A 138 3.15 -6.28 -12.83
N ASP A 139 3.67 -7.41 -12.33
CA ASP A 139 2.90 -8.63 -12.09
C ASP A 139 2.02 -8.43 -10.83
N VAL A 140 0.71 -8.31 -11.03
CA VAL A 140 -0.27 -8.06 -9.98
C VAL A 140 -0.89 -9.38 -9.51
N ILE A 141 -0.83 -9.62 -8.20
CA ILE A 141 -1.28 -10.85 -7.55
C ILE A 141 -2.34 -10.49 -6.49
N SER A 142 -3.48 -11.18 -6.52
CA SER A 142 -4.51 -11.03 -5.50
C SER A 142 -4.08 -11.64 -4.17
N ASP A 143 -4.52 -11.07 -3.04
CA ASP A 143 -4.35 -11.71 -1.73
C ASP A 143 -5.05 -13.07 -1.64
N GLU A 144 -6.15 -13.25 -2.37
CA GLU A 144 -6.90 -14.51 -2.43
C GLU A 144 -6.13 -15.59 -3.23
N ASP A 145 -5.37 -15.20 -4.26
CA ASP A 145 -4.54 -16.12 -5.06
C ASP A 145 -3.34 -16.68 -4.27
N LEU A 146 -2.98 -16.04 -3.15
CA LEU A 146 -1.96 -16.56 -2.24
C LEU A 146 -2.46 -17.74 -1.42
N GLU A 147 -3.78 -17.82 -1.17
CA GLU A 147 -4.40 -18.82 -0.31
C GLU A 147 -4.61 -20.16 -1.04
N GLU A 148 -4.96 -20.12 -2.32
CA GLU A 148 -5.01 -21.32 -3.16
C GLU A 148 -3.60 -21.75 -3.60
N SER A 149 -3.32 -23.05 -3.47
CA SER A 149 -2.03 -23.66 -3.80
C SER A 149 -1.72 -23.56 -5.30
N ASN A 150 -1.23 -22.42 -5.78
CA ASN A 150 -0.83 -22.24 -7.16
C ASN A 150 0.70 -22.11 -7.34
N ARG A 151 1.21 -23.04 -8.16
CA ARG A 151 2.61 -23.22 -8.59
C ARG A 151 3.22 -22.05 -9.39
N LYS A 152 2.73 -20.81 -9.22
CA LYS A 152 3.32 -19.60 -9.84
C LYS A 152 4.20 -18.78 -8.90
N LEU A 153 4.17 -19.04 -7.59
CA LEU A 153 5.22 -18.61 -6.65
C LEU A 153 6.43 -19.56 -6.69
N VAL A 154 6.99 -19.78 -7.89
CA VAL A 154 8.33 -20.37 -8.01
C VAL A 154 9.33 -19.24 -7.83
N TYR A 155 9.67 -18.81 -6.61
CA TYR A 155 10.92 -18.07 -6.36
C TYR A 155 11.17 -17.95 -4.85
N LEU A 156 11.65 -19.02 -4.21
CA LEU A 156 12.34 -18.92 -2.91
C LEU A 156 13.49 -19.93 -2.71
N ASN A 157 13.82 -20.79 -3.67
CA ASN A 157 14.70 -21.94 -3.37
C ASN A 157 16.19 -21.79 -3.70
N GLY A 158 16.63 -20.74 -4.40
CA GLY A 158 18.06 -20.60 -4.75
C GLY A 158 18.66 -19.28 -4.29
N TYR A 159 18.22 -18.19 -4.92
CA TYR A 159 18.89 -16.89 -4.84
C TYR A 159 18.71 -16.18 -3.50
N ASP A 160 17.51 -16.26 -2.90
CA ASP A 160 17.21 -15.58 -1.63
C ASP A 160 17.81 -16.28 -0.40
N ARG A 161 18.11 -17.59 -0.49
CA ARG A 161 18.73 -18.33 0.62
C ARG A 161 20.18 -17.88 0.87
N GLU A 162 20.92 -17.52 -0.16
CA GLU A 162 22.30 -17.02 0.00
C GLU A 162 22.33 -15.59 0.54
N LYS A 163 21.41 -14.72 0.10
CA LYS A 163 21.28 -13.36 0.63
C LYS A 163 20.81 -13.37 2.09
N ALA A 164 19.82 -14.21 2.42
CA ALA A 164 19.35 -14.39 3.80
C ALA A 164 20.40 -15.01 4.71
N LYS A 165 21.25 -15.94 4.21
CA LYS A 165 22.40 -16.47 4.97
C LYS A 165 23.43 -15.40 5.28
N LYS A 166 23.71 -14.49 4.34
CA LYS A 166 24.63 -13.35 4.58
C LYS A 166 24.09 -12.37 5.63
N ILE A 167 22.78 -12.11 5.63
CA ILE A 167 22.13 -11.24 6.63
C ILE A 167 22.11 -11.91 8.01
N LYS A 168 21.85 -13.22 8.05
CA LYS A 168 21.86 -13.98 9.32
C LYS A 168 23.26 -14.08 9.93
N LEU A 169 24.30 -14.24 9.11
CA LEU A 169 25.69 -14.23 9.57
C LEU A 169 26.10 -12.86 10.16
N PHE A 170 25.48 -11.77 9.71
CA PHE A 170 25.70 -10.42 10.23
C PHE A 170 24.92 -10.16 11.54
N LYS A 171 23.75 -10.81 11.70
CA LYS A 171 22.91 -10.69 12.91
C LYS A 171 23.41 -11.54 14.09
N GLU A 172 24.11 -12.65 13.84
CA GLU A 172 24.67 -13.49 14.92
C GLU A 172 25.90 -12.85 15.62
N GLU A 173 26.39 -11.68 15.18
CA GLU A 173 27.48 -10.93 15.84
C GLU A 173 27.02 -9.74 16.70
N ASN A 174 25.74 -9.34 16.70
CA ASN A 174 25.22 -8.27 17.55
C ASN A 174 23.88 -8.70 18.16
N ASP A 175 23.95 -9.43 19.29
CA ASP A 175 22.80 -9.63 20.17
C ASP A 175 22.69 -8.43 21.14
N GLU A 176 21.46 -7.93 21.29
CA GLU A 176 20.98 -6.78 22.10
C GLU A 176 20.91 -5.41 21.41
N GLU A 177 20.05 -5.28 20.38
CA GLU A 177 19.35 -4.02 20.10
C GLU A 177 18.02 -4.33 19.40
N SER A 178 16.92 -3.68 19.80
CA SER A 178 15.64 -3.83 19.11
C SER A 178 15.81 -3.26 17.69
N ASP A 179 15.72 -4.12 16.67
CA ASP A 179 15.79 -3.73 15.26
C ASP A 179 14.73 -2.66 14.97
N TYR A 180 15.14 -1.39 15.05
CA TYR A 180 14.35 -0.24 14.68
C TYR A 180 14.16 -0.27 13.16
N PHE A 181 12.91 -0.37 12.71
CA PHE A 181 12.59 -0.42 11.29
C PHE A 181 12.56 1.01 10.74
N ASP A 182 13.69 1.48 10.20
CA ASP A 182 13.77 2.78 9.55
C ASP A 182 12.92 2.75 8.26
N LEU A 183 11.75 3.40 8.32
CA LEU A 183 10.83 3.52 7.19
C LEU A 183 11.42 4.32 6.02
N THR A 184 12.55 5.00 6.23
CA THR A 184 13.20 5.91 5.27
C THR A 184 14.37 5.29 4.51
N GLU A 185 14.88 4.13 4.93
CA GLU A 185 16.11 3.51 4.38
C GLU A 185 16.07 3.25 2.86
N ASN A 186 14.88 3.23 2.25
CA ASN A 186 14.70 3.02 0.80
C ASN A 186 13.95 4.17 0.08
N LEU A 187 13.77 5.32 0.74
CA LEU A 187 13.15 6.51 0.17
C LEU A 187 14.25 7.49 -0.23
N GLU A 188 14.86 7.30 -1.40
CA GLU A 188 15.77 8.31 -1.95
C GLU A 188 14.99 9.56 -2.41
N ASP A 189 15.50 10.72 -1.97
CA ASP A 189 15.19 12.12 -2.34
C ASP A 189 13.73 12.43 -2.74
N MET A 190 12.89 12.75 -1.75
CA MET A 190 11.52 13.24 -1.93
C MET A 190 11.43 14.70 -2.43
N SER A 191 12.54 15.35 -2.77
CA SER A 191 12.53 16.78 -3.14
C SER A 191 11.83 17.08 -4.47
N ASP A 192 11.58 16.07 -5.30
CA ASP A 192 10.86 16.19 -6.58
C ASP A 192 9.35 15.89 -6.49
N LEU A 193 8.79 15.78 -5.27
CA LEU A 193 7.37 15.46 -5.09
C LEU A 193 6.48 16.71 -5.19
N PRO A 194 5.32 16.64 -5.87
CA PRO A 194 4.29 17.64 -5.66
C PRO A 194 3.95 17.69 -4.16
N GLU A 195 3.84 18.89 -3.58
CA GLU A 195 3.64 19.11 -2.14
C GLU A 195 2.45 18.31 -1.56
N SER A 196 1.39 18.12 -2.35
CA SER A 196 0.23 17.30 -2.01
C SER A 196 0.57 15.81 -1.86
N VAL A 197 1.48 15.30 -2.68
CA VAL A 197 1.93 13.89 -2.66
C VAL A 197 2.85 13.64 -1.48
N GLU A 198 3.79 14.55 -1.21
CA GLU A 198 4.67 14.46 -0.03
C GLU A 198 3.84 14.37 1.25
N THR A 199 2.83 15.22 1.38
CA THR A 199 1.90 15.20 2.54
C THR A 199 1.21 13.84 2.69
N ASN A 200 0.80 13.22 1.58
CA ASN A 200 0.11 11.92 1.60
C ASN A 200 1.05 10.76 1.96
N VAL A 201 2.30 10.81 1.52
CA VAL A 201 3.33 9.85 1.92
C VAL A 201 3.59 9.95 3.42
N LYS A 202 3.75 11.17 3.95
CA LYS A 202 3.93 11.40 5.39
C LYS A 202 2.74 10.87 6.21
N ARG A 203 1.50 11.07 5.73
CA ARG A 203 0.29 10.47 6.35
C ARG A 203 0.36 8.94 6.40
N LEU A 204 0.77 8.31 5.31
CA LEU A 204 0.91 6.85 5.28
C LEU A 204 1.99 6.40 6.26
N MET A 205 3.14 7.08 6.33
CA MET A 205 4.21 6.76 7.28
C MET A 205 3.73 6.84 8.74
N ILE A 206 2.93 7.85 9.09
CA ILE A 206 2.32 7.97 10.42
C ILE A 206 1.35 6.80 10.68
N SER A 207 0.51 6.41 9.70
CA SER A 207 -0.35 5.23 9.83
C SER A 207 0.46 3.95 10.07
N LEU A 208 1.60 3.78 9.37
CA LEU A 208 2.49 2.64 9.57
C LEU A 208 3.08 2.60 10.99
N ALA A 209 3.61 3.72 11.46
CA ALA A 209 4.20 3.85 12.80
C ALA A 209 3.18 3.49 13.89
N LYS A 210 1.96 4.05 13.81
CA LYS A 210 0.91 3.79 14.82
C LYS A 210 0.40 2.36 14.77
N ASP A 211 0.04 1.86 13.59
CA ASP A 211 -0.69 0.60 13.48
C ASP A 211 0.22 -0.64 13.57
N LEU A 212 1.47 -0.53 13.09
CA LEU A 212 2.39 -1.67 13.08
C LEU A 212 3.36 -1.67 14.25
N MET A 213 3.83 -0.50 14.65
CA MET A 213 4.84 -0.37 15.72
C MET A 213 4.18 -0.08 17.08
N GLY A 214 2.91 0.34 17.09
CA GLY A 214 2.15 0.58 18.31
C GLY A 214 2.50 1.89 19.01
N PHE A 215 3.15 2.83 18.31
CA PHE A 215 3.47 4.13 18.87
C PHE A 215 2.22 4.98 19.05
N GLU A 216 2.02 5.46 20.29
CA GLU A 216 0.88 6.30 20.66
C GLU A 216 1.30 7.77 20.84
N GLU A 217 2.55 8.00 21.24
CA GLU A 217 3.08 9.34 21.50
C GLU A 217 3.72 9.96 20.25
N ASN A 218 3.57 11.28 20.09
CA ASN A 218 4.00 11.99 18.88
C ASN A 218 5.53 12.01 18.69
N ASP A 219 6.30 11.94 19.78
CA ASP A 219 7.76 11.89 19.76
C ASP A 219 8.26 10.54 19.23
N GLU A 220 7.67 9.43 19.67
CA GLU A 220 7.97 8.09 19.15
C GLU A 220 7.67 7.99 17.64
N ILE A 221 6.53 8.53 17.20
CA ILE A 221 6.14 8.57 15.79
C ILE A 221 7.10 9.45 14.97
N ALA A 222 7.46 10.63 15.50
CA ALA A 222 8.38 11.56 14.85
C ALA A 222 9.75 10.90 14.64
N GLU A 223 10.27 10.22 15.67
CA GLU A 223 11.48 9.43 15.57
C GLU A 223 11.33 8.39 14.47
N ALA A 224 10.36 7.47 14.56
CA ALA A 224 10.12 6.35 13.63
C ALA A 224 9.97 6.75 12.16
N THR A 225 9.47 7.96 11.90
CA THR A 225 9.18 8.47 10.56
C THR A 225 10.23 9.44 10.03
N GLY A 226 11.17 9.89 10.88
CA GLY A 226 12.11 10.96 10.56
C GLY A 226 11.47 12.35 10.39
N LEU A 227 10.22 12.52 10.83
CA LEU A 227 9.49 13.79 10.76
C LEU A 227 9.74 14.63 12.02
N SER A 228 9.52 15.94 11.93
CA SER A 228 9.47 16.77 13.14
C SER A 228 8.17 16.52 13.93
N ILE A 229 8.22 16.71 15.26
CA ILE A 229 7.03 16.57 16.13
C ILE A 229 5.90 17.50 15.68
N ASP A 230 6.22 18.74 15.29
CA ASP A 230 5.24 19.72 14.79
C ASP A 230 4.56 19.22 13.50
N GLU A 231 5.32 18.61 12.57
CA GLU A 231 4.75 18.01 11.35
C GLU A 231 3.82 16.84 11.68
N VAL A 232 4.22 15.96 12.61
CA VAL A 232 3.40 14.82 13.05
C VAL A 232 2.08 15.33 13.64
N GLU A 233 2.13 16.31 14.54
CA GLU A 233 0.94 16.90 15.14
C GLU A 233 -0.01 17.50 14.10
N ASP A 234 0.52 18.29 13.17
CA ASP A 234 -0.27 18.95 12.16
C ASP A 234 -0.90 17.98 11.16
N ILE A 235 -0.20 16.89 10.86
CA ILE A 235 -0.73 15.84 10.00
C ILE A 235 -1.81 15.05 10.74
N ILE A 236 -1.58 14.64 11.99
CA ILE A 236 -2.56 13.89 12.79
C ILE A 236 -3.85 14.69 12.97
N LYS A 237 -3.79 16.01 13.16
CA LYS A 237 -4.98 16.88 13.23
C LYS A 237 -5.82 16.88 11.94
N LYS A 238 -5.22 16.50 10.80
CA LYS A 238 -5.82 16.53 9.45
C LYS A 238 -6.09 15.13 8.87
N MET A 239 -5.75 14.06 9.59
CA MET A 239 -5.99 12.66 9.22
C MET A 239 -7.41 12.24 9.61
#